data_AF-A0A6G9XM40-F1
#
_entry.id   AF-A0A6G9XM40-F1
#
_cell.length_a   1.000
_cell.length_b   1.000
_cell.length_c   1.000
_cell.angle_alpha   90.00
_cell.angle_beta   90.00
_cell.angle_gamma   90.00
#
_symmetry.space_group_name_H-M   'P 1'
#
loop_
_entity.id
_entity.type
_entity.pdbx_description
1 polymer ?
#
loop_
_entity_poly.entity_id
_entity_poly.type
_entity_poly.pdbx_seq_one_letter_code
_entity_poly.pdbx_strand_id
1 'polypeptide(L)'
;MTAVSGLPAYSEFVSNPEPAPPRPRKRWPFVVLGVLGVALVLAPIVTGMFPRAVKGEAMIDAFEPYMTRSSLDGYQHDLQVLEDARTNVVTLRQRGQQPGDYDRVEQFVRDYPRIRAEMSGMISAIEDNRQNYEKLSAVIPFGTLPWLLALPGVVLVAAGVFGYRRAEAGERALVWRSLAGLAALGLIAVPVFGGLFPAATAGQPLIDDLRPILTHDEVRELQGYFVTLVAADGELNSRYTGAVRTAHPDADLTGITTLEARWQPMTSRFAALIGALNDNVRNFDAVVALNDSTRPLGFGAFRGLGYGYLVPGVLALVVAAAGVRQQAGRGPVAVPGTSNAAAAEAK
;
A
#
# COMPACT_ATOMS: atom_id res chain seq x y z
N MET A 1 -41.38 63.24 -72.72
CA MET A 1 -41.70 62.79 -71.35
C MET A 1 -40.87 61.56 -71.05
N THR A 2 -39.73 61.74 -70.40
CA THR A 2 -38.79 60.68 -69.99
C THR A 2 -38.90 60.51 -68.48
N ALA A 3 -39.33 59.34 -68.02
CA ALA A 3 -39.43 59.03 -66.60
C ALA A 3 -38.06 58.62 -66.07
N VAL A 4 -37.58 59.36 -65.06
CA VAL A 4 -36.40 59.03 -64.26
C VAL A 4 -36.86 58.04 -63.18
N SER A 5 -36.49 56.78 -63.30
CA SER A 5 -36.66 55.75 -62.24
C SER A 5 -35.28 55.24 -61.85
N GLY A 6 -34.72 55.85 -60.81
CA GLY A 6 -33.39 55.52 -60.30
C GLY A 6 -33.23 56.01 -58.87
N LEU A 7 -33.99 55.43 -57.94
CA LEU A 7 -33.66 55.46 -56.52
C LEU A 7 -33.51 54.00 -56.06
N PRO A 8 -32.33 53.60 -55.54
CA PRO A 8 -32.11 52.24 -55.07
C PRO A 8 -33.04 51.94 -53.90
N ALA A 9 -33.59 50.72 -53.89
CA ALA A 9 -34.48 50.25 -52.84
C ALA A 9 -33.74 50.18 -51.50
N TYR A 10 -34.41 50.62 -50.43
CA TYR A 10 -33.95 50.53 -49.03
C TYR A 10 -33.57 49.11 -48.57
N SER A 11 -33.81 48.07 -49.38
CA SER A 11 -33.42 46.69 -49.12
C SER A 11 -31.92 46.41 -49.27
N GLU A 12 -31.15 47.27 -49.93
CA GLU A 12 -29.68 47.12 -49.99
C GLU A 12 -28.96 47.62 -48.71
N PHE A 13 -29.65 48.37 -47.84
CA PHE A 13 -29.06 48.95 -46.62
C PHE A 13 -29.41 48.23 -45.33
N VAL A 14 -30.20 47.15 -45.37
CA VAL A 14 -30.58 46.42 -44.16
C VAL A 14 -29.99 45.01 -44.18
N SER A 15 -29.16 44.77 -43.17
CA SER A 15 -28.61 43.47 -42.74
C SER A 15 -27.57 42.80 -43.64
N ASN A 16 -26.35 43.32 -43.62
CA ASN A 16 -25.22 42.40 -43.47
C ASN A 16 -25.33 41.83 -42.05
N PRO A 17 -25.66 40.53 -41.85
CA PRO A 17 -25.52 39.92 -40.54
C PRO A 17 -24.03 39.92 -40.21
N GLU A 18 -23.61 40.90 -39.42
CA GLU A 18 -22.27 40.92 -38.87
C GLU A 18 -22.06 39.61 -38.11
N PRO A 19 -21.08 38.77 -38.49
CA PRO A 19 -20.87 37.50 -37.82
C PRO A 19 -20.57 37.79 -36.36
N ALA A 20 -21.44 37.35 -35.46
CA ALA A 20 -21.24 37.51 -34.03
C ALA A 20 -19.80 37.07 -33.66
N PRO A 21 -19.07 37.86 -32.86
CA PRO A 21 -17.68 37.53 -32.52
C PRO A 21 -17.62 36.11 -31.93
N PRO A 22 -16.66 35.28 -32.36
CA PRO A 22 -16.59 33.89 -31.95
C PRO A 22 -16.49 33.82 -30.42
N ARG A 23 -17.54 33.32 -29.75
CA ARG A 23 -17.54 33.16 -28.30
C ARG A 23 -16.29 32.37 -27.87
N PRO A 24 -15.48 32.89 -26.92
CA PRO A 24 -14.25 32.23 -26.52
C PRO A 24 -14.55 30.81 -26.03
N ARG A 25 -13.99 29.82 -26.73
CA ARG A 25 -14.09 28.42 -26.30
C ARG A 25 -13.41 28.29 -24.94
N LYS A 26 -14.13 27.82 -23.93
CA LYS A 26 -13.60 27.65 -22.56
C LYS A 26 -12.47 26.62 -22.54
N ARG A 27 -11.22 27.10 -22.39
CA ARG A 27 -9.98 26.31 -22.39
C ARG A 27 -9.61 25.74 -21.02
N TRP A 28 -10.24 26.26 -19.96
CA TRP A 28 -9.95 25.91 -18.56
C TRP A 28 -10.02 24.41 -18.25
N PRO A 29 -10.90 23.57 -18.85
CA PRO A 29 -10.95 22.15 -18.49
C PRO A 29 -9.65 21.42 -18.81
N PHE A 30 -9.01 21.76 -19.95
CA PHE A 30 -7.76 21.14 -20.36
C PHE A 30 -6.57 21.60 -19.50
N VAL A 31 -6.60 22.84 -19.03
CA VAL A 31 -5.61 23.35 -18.06
C VAL A 31 -5.74 22.57 -16.75
N VAL A 32 -6.96 22.38 -16.24
CA VAL A 32 -7.19 21.63 -15.00
C VAL A 32 -6.76 20.17 -15.15
N LEU A 33 -7.09 19.49 -16.26
CA LEU A 33 -6.64 18.12 -16.52
C LEU A 33 -5.10 18.04 -16.60
N GLY A 34 -4.46 19.01 -17.26
CA GLY A 34 -3.00 19.08 -17.35
C GLY A 34 -2.34 19.24 -15.98
N VAL A 35 -2.80 20.20 -15.17
CA VAL A 35 -2.28 20.44 -13.81
C VAL A 35 -2.50 19.21 -12.93
N LEU A 36 -3.69 18.61 -12.98
CA LEU A 36 -4.00 17.40 -12.23
C LEU A 36 -3.09 16.23 -12.65
N GLY A 37 -2.90 16.04 -13.96
CA GLY A 37 -2.00 15.03 -14.50
C GLY A 37 -0.56 15.21 -14.04
N VAL A 38 -0.04 16.46 -14.06
CA VAL A 38 1.30 16.78 -13.55
C VAL A 38 1.40 16.46 -12.06
N ALA A 39 0.40 16.83 -11.27
CA ALA A 39 0.37 16.53 -9.84
C ALA A 39 0.42 15.00 -9.58
N LEU A 40 -0.34 14.22 -10.35
CA LEU A 40 -0.33 12.75 -10.25
C LEU A 40 1.02 12.13 -10.63
N VAL A 41 1.70 12.66 -11.65
CA VAL A 41 3.03 12.15 -12.02
C VAL A 41 4.08 12.52 -10.98
N LEU A 42 4.02 13.74 -10.45
CA LEU A 42 5.02 14.24 -9.49
C LEU A 42 4.83 13.67 -8.07
N ALA A 43 3.59 13.42 -7.63
CA ALA A 43 3.30 12.93 -6.29
C ALA A 43 4.14 11.68 -5.90
N PRO A 44 4.13 10.57 -6.64
CA PRO A 44 4.90 9.36 -6.28
C PRO A 44 6.41 9.57 -6.38
N ILE A 45 6.89 10.54 -7.16
CA ILE A 45 8.31 10.89 -7.26
C ILE A 45 8.74 11.66 -6.00
N VAL A 46 8.00 12.71 -5.65
CA VAL A 46 8.30 13.58 -4.50
C VAL A 46 8.18 12.83 -3.19
N THR A 47 7.22 11.90 -3.07
CA THR A 47 7.06 11.06 -1.87
C THR A 47 7.96 9.83 -1.85
N GLY A 48 8.76 9.60 -2.90
CA GLY A 48 9.63 8.42 -3.02
C GLY A 48 8.86 7.10 -3.05
N MET A 49 7.62 7.11 -3.54
CA MET A 49 6.70 5.96 -3.51
C MET A 49 7.23 4.78 -4.32
N PHE A 50 7.94 4.99 -5.44
CA PHE A 50 8.51 3.91 -6.26
C PHE A 50 9.45 2.97 -5.48
N PRO A 51 10.58 3.44 -4.93
CA PRO A 51 11.47 2.55 -4.18
C PRO A 51 10.83 2.05 -2.88
N ARG A 52 10.00 2.86 -2.22
CA ARG A 52 9.39 2.49 -0.92
C ARG A 52 8.32 1.42 -1.07
N ALA A 53 7.52 1.47 -2.15
CA ALA A 53 6.47 0.50 -2.38
C ALA A 53 7.04 -0.87 -2.77
N VAL A 54 8.10 -0.91 -3.59
CA VAL A 54 8.81 -2.17 -3.90
C VAL A 54 9.41 -2.80 -2.64
N LYS A 55 9.99 -1.98 -1.74
CA LYS A 55 10.48 -2.47 -0.44
C LYS A 55 9.35 -2.99 0.44
N GLY A 56 8.21 -2.32 0.46
CA GLY A 56 7.03 -2.78 1.20
C GLY A 56 6.49 -4.11 0.67
N GLU A 57 6.48 -4.30 -0.65
CA GLU A 57 6.11 -5.57 -1.30
C GLU A 57 7.09 -6.69 -0.91
N ALA A 58 8.39 -6.47 -1.09
CA ALA A 58 9.42 -7.44 -0.73
C ALA A 58 9.37 -7.83 0.76
N MET A 59 9.03 -6.88 1.62
CA MET A 59 8.82 -7.13 3.05
C MET A 59 7.61 -8.03 3.32
N ILE A 60 6.48 -7.76 2.67
CA ILE A 60 5.28 -8.60 2.78
C ILE A 60 5.66 -10.02 2.34
N ASP A 61 6.19 -10.20 1.13
CA ASP A 61 6.56 -11.51 0.58
C ASP A 61 7.55 -12.26 1.49
N ALA A 62 8.53 -11.57 2.06
CA ALA A 62 9.50 -12.18 2.97
C ALA A 62 8.88 -12.66 4.29
N PHE A 63 7.82 -12.02 4.78
CA PHE A 63 7.14 -12.40 6.02
C PHE A 63 6.03 -13.43 5.83
N GLU A 64 5.57 -13.67 4.61
CA GLU A 64 4.51 -14.64 4.30
C GLU A 64 4.67 -16.01 4.99
N PRO A 65 5.82 -16.71 4.93
CA PRO A 65 5.95 -18.03 5.54
C PRO A 65 5.85 -17.99 7.08
N TYR A 66 6.09 -16.84 7.70
CA TYR A 66 6.09 -16.68 9.15
C TYR A 66 4.74 -16.21 9.71
N MET A 67 3.86 -15.68 8.86
CA MET A 67 2.52 -15.20 9.22
C MET A 67 1.45 -16.31 9.26
N THR A 68 1.86 -17.58 9.11
CA THR A 68 0.93 -18.72 9.16
C THR A 68 0.69 -19.18 10.59
N ARG A 69 -0.53 -19.66 10.89
CA ARG A 69 -0.85 -20.23 12.21
C ARG A 69 0.11 -21.35 12.60
N SER A 70 0.45 -22.23 11.65
CA SER A 70 1.38 -23.33 11.91
C SER A 70 2.78 -22.85 12.29
N SER A 71 3.26 -21.75 11.69
CA SER A 71 4.56 -21.17 12.04
C SER A 71 4.52 -20.56 13.44
N LEU A 72 3.46 -19.82 13.76
CA LEU A 72 3.28 -19.15 15.06
C LEU A 72 3.09 -20.16 16.20
N ASP A 73 2.26 -21.18 15.99
CA ASP A 73 2.12 -22.32 16.91
C ASP A 73 3.46 -23.04 17.11
N GLY A 74 4.23 -23.20 16.03
CA GLY A 74 5.57 -23.78 16.07
C GLY A 74 6.53 -22.99 16.98
N TYR A 75 6.56 -21.66 16.86
CA TYR A 75 7.39 -20.82 17.73
C TYR A 75 6.95 -20.85 19.19
N GLN A 76 5.65 -20.80 19.46
CA GLN A 76 5.14 -20.91 20.83
C GLN A 76 5.50 -22.26 21.45
N HIS A 77 5.41 -23.32 20.66
CA HIS A 77 5.77 -24.65 21.10
C HIS A 77 7.27 -24.79 21.38
N ASP A 78 8.13 -24.19 20.55
CA ASP A 78 9.58 -24.14 20.77
C ASP A 78 9.93 -23.41 22.09
N LEU A 79 9.26 -22.30 22.39
CA LEU A 79 9.40 -21.62 23.70
C LEU A 79 8.92 -22.51 24.87
N GLN A 80 7.89 -23.33 24.66
CA GLN A 80 7.48 -24.26 25.70
C GLN A 80 8.54 -25.34 25.97
N VAL A 81 9.18 -25.88 24.92
CA VAL A 81 10.27 -26.88 25.06
C VAL A 81 11.44 -26.31 25.87
N LEU A 82 11.81 -25.05 25.63
CA LEU A 82 12.85 -24.37 26.41
C LEU A 82 12.43 -24.15 27.87
N GLU A 83 11.16 -23.81 28.14
CA GLU A 83 10.66 -23.72 29.52
C GLU A 83 10.69 -25.07 30.23
N ASP A 84 10.31 -26.15 29.55
CA ASP A 84 10.28 -27.49 30.13
C ASP A 84 11.71 -27.93 30.51
N ALA A 85 12.69 -27.65 29.65
CA ALA A 85 14.10 -27.88 29.95
C ALA A 85 14.58 -27.05 31.16
N ARG A 86 14.22 -25.76 31.23
CA ARG A 86 14.53 -24.90 32.38
C ARG A 86 13.91 -25.44 33.67
N THR A 87 12.62 -25.79 33.63
CA THR A 87 11.87 -26.31 34.77
C THR A 87 12.51 -27.59 35.29
N ASN A 88 12.97 -28.45 34.37
CA ASN A 88 13.68 -29.66 34.70
C ASN A 88 15.01 -29.38 35.42
N VAL A 89 15.84 -28.45 34.93
CA VAL A 89 17.07 -27.99 35.61
C VAL A 89 16.77 -27.45 37.02
N VAL A 90 15.77 -26.57 37.15
CA VAL A 90 15.38 -25.99 38.45
C VAL A 90 14.96 -27.09 39.43
N THR A 91 14.19 -28.07 38.96
CA THR A 91 13.71 -29.19 39.79
C THR A 91 14.87 -30.07 40.27
N LEU A 92 15.83 -30.38 39.39
CA LEU A 92 17.03 -31.14 39.75
C LEU A 92 17.84 -30.42 40.83
N ARG A 93 18.01 -29.10 40.69
CA ARG A 93 18.69 -28.27 41.70
C ARG A 93 17.97 -28.29 43.04
N GLN A 94 16.66 -28.09 43.06
CA GLN A 94 15.86 -28.09 44.28
C GLN A 94 15.89 -29.42 45.03
N ARG A 95 16.05 -30.53 44.30
CA ARG A 95 16.19 -31.88 44.86
C ARG A 95 17.62 -32.24 45.27
N GLY A 96 18.58 -31.33 45.10
CA GLY A 96 20.00 -31.62 45.36
C GLY A 96 20.60 -32.63 44.38
N GLN A 97 19.99 -32.78 43.20
CA GLN A 97 20.39 -33.74 42.16
C GLN A 97 21.26 -33.12 41.06
N GLN A 98 21.65 -31.83 41.19
CA GLN A 98 22.59 -31.17 40.29
C GLN A 98 24.03 -31.40 40.79
N PRO A 99 24.87 -32.14 40.06
CA PRO A 99 26.26 -32.36 40.46
C PRO A 99 27.16 -31.22 39.99
N GLY A 100 27.61 -30.36 40.92
CA GLY A 100 28.53 -29.26 40.62
C GLY A 100 27.87 -28.04 39.95
N ASP A 101 28.73 -27.14 39.47
CA ASP A 101 28.34 -25.80 38.98
C ASP A 101 28.42 -25.70 37.46
N TYR A 102 27.42 -25.03 36.87
CA TYR A 102 27.22 -24.97 35.42
C TYR A 102 26.82 -23.55 35.01
N ASP A 103 27.82 -22.68 34.81
CA ASP A 103 27.64 -21.24 34.59
C ASP A 103 26.67 -20.90 33.45
N ARG A 104 26.70 -21.63 32.33
CA ARG A 104 25.84 -21.34 31.15
C ARG A 104 24.42 -21.81 31.38
N VAL A 105 24.25 -22.96 32.04
CA VAL A 105 22.94 -23.47 32.48
C VAL A 105 22.32 -22.53 33.51
N GLU A 106 23.12 -22.03 34.46
CA GLU A 106 22.69 -21.04 35.44
C GLU A 106 22.27 -19.72 34.81
N GLN A 107 23.05 -19.23 33.86
CA GLN A 107 22.70 -18.07 33.06
C GLN A 107 21.37 -18.28 32.33
N PHE A 108 21.19 -19.42 31.67
CA PHE A 108 19.94 -19.75 30.99
C PHE A 108 18.74 -19.77 31.95
N VAL A 109 18.84 -20.47 33.08
CA VAL A 109 17.75 -20.53 34.08
C VAL A 109 17.34 -19.13 34.56
N ARG A 110 18.32 -18.23 34.73
CA ARG A 110 18.13 -16.85 35.18
C ARG A 110 17.52 -15.96 34.10
N ASP A 111 18.05 -16.02 32.88
CA ASP A 111 17.73 -15.05 31.81
C ASP A 111 16.48 -15.48 31.02
N TYR A 112 16.18 -16.78 30.96
CA TYR A 112 15.10 -17.33 30.13
C TYR A 112 13.70 -16.73 30.40
N PRO A 113 13.27 -16.44 31.65
CA PRO A 113 11.97 -15.80 31.86
C PRO A 113 11.79 -14.49 31.09
N ARG A 114 12.87 -13.69 30.98
CA ARG A 114 12.88 -12.47 30.19
C ARG A 114 12.82 -12.78 28.69
N ILE A 115 13.70 -13.67 28.22
CA ILE A 115 13.74 -14.13 26.82
C ILE A 115 12.36 -14.59 26.36
N ARG A 116 11.71 -15.45 27.16
CA ARG A 116 10.38 -15.96 26.90
C ARG A 116 9.35 -14.84 26.84
N ALA A 117 9.34 -13.93 27.81
CA ALA A 117 8.37 -12.84 27.85
C ALA A 117 8.45 -11.97 26.58
N GLU A 118 9.65 -11.58 26.17
CA GLU A 118 9.85 -10.72 24.99
C GLU A 118 9.55 -11.47 23.68
N MET A 119 10.07 -12.69 23.49
CA MET A 119 9.79 -13.48 22.29
C MET A 119 8.30 -13.83 22.17
N SER A 120 7.64 -14.18 23.29
CA SER A 120 6.19 -14.45 23.28
C SER A 120 5.38 -13.20 22.98
N GLY A 121 5.76 -12.04 23.53
CA GLY A 121 5.13 -10.75 23.21
C GLY A 121 5.25 -10.40 21.72
N MET A 122 6.42 -10.60 21.12
CA MET A 122 6.62 -10.44 19.68
C MET A 122 5.71 -11.36 18.87
N ILE A 123 5.65 -12.66 19.21
CA ILE A 123 4.79 -13.63 18.52
C ILE A 123 3.31 -13.26 18.66
N SER A 124 2.87 -12.83 19.83
CA SER A 124 1.50 -12.37 20.06
C SER A 124 1.15 -11.14 19.24
N ALA A 125 2.04 -10.14 19.18
CA ALA A 125 1.83 -8.95 18.35
C ALA A 125 1.72 -9.30 16.85
N ILE A 126 2.49 -10.30 16.39
CA ILE A 126 2.40 -10.83 15.03
C ILE A 126 1.06 -11.55 14.79
N GLU A 127 0.61 -12.41 15.72
CA GLU A 127 -0.68 -13.11 15.60
C GLU A 127 -1.87 -12.14 15.60
N ASP A 128 -1.87 -11.14 16.49
CA ASP A 128 -2.91 -10.11 16.57
C ASP A 128 -3.02 -9.33 15.26
N ASN A 129 -1.92 -9.19 14.53
CA ASN A 129 -1.84 -8.51 13.25
C ASN A 129 -1.98 -9.41 12.03
N ARG A 130 -2.14 -10.73 12.19
CA ARG A 130 -2.23 -11.69 11.08
C ARG A 130 -3.34 -11.36 10.09
N GLN A 131 -4.52 -10.98 10.59
CA GLN A 131 -5.64 -10.57 9.72
C GLN A 131 -5.35 -9.25 8.99
N ASN A 132 -4.59 -8.34 9.59
CA ASN A 132 -4.19 -7.09 8.95
C ASN A 132 -3.18 -7.36 7.84
N TYR A 133 -2.22 -8.26 8.10
CA TYR A 133 -1.28 -8.74 7.09
C TYR A 133 -2.01 -9.40 5.91
N GLU A 134 -2.95 -10.32 6.15
CA GLU A 134 -3.74 -10.98 5.10
C GLU A 134 -4.49 -9.98 4.21
N LYS A 135 -5.05 -8.92 4.79
CA LYS A 135 -5.71 -7.84 4.02
C LYS A 135 -4.74 -7.07 3.14
N LEU A 136 -3.49 -6.90 3.58
CA LEU A 136 -2.46 -6.17 2.83
C LEU A 136 -1.81 -7.06 1.76
N SER A 137 -1.63 -8.35 2.01
CA SER A 137 -1.10 -9.27 1.01
C SER A 137 -2.10 -9.59 -0.11
N ALA A 138 -3.41 -9.48 0.16
CA ALA A 138 -4.46 -9.73 -0.83
C ALA A 138 -4.69 -8.59 -1.85
N VAL A 139 -4.04 -7.44 -1.69
CA VAL A 139 -4.24 -6.29 -2.57
C VAL A 139 -3.36 -6.35 -3.81
N ILE A 140 -3.56 -5.42 -4.74
CA ILE A 140 -2.65 -5.26 -5.88
C ILE A 140 -1.21 -5.04 -5.34
N PRO A 141 -0.18 -5.68 -5.94
CA PRO A 141 1.20 -5.56 -5.49
C PRO A 141 1.62 -4.10 -5.29
N PHE A 142 2.22 -3.80 -4.13
CA PHE A 142 2.50 -2.43 -3.71
C PHE A 142 3.38 -1.68 -4.71
N GLY A 143 4.39 -2.33 -5.30
CA GLY A 143 5.26 -1.77 -6.32
C GLY A 143 4.50 -1.29 -7.58
N THR A 144 3.27 -1.74 -7.78
CA THR A 144 2.41 -1.30 -8.90
C THR A 144 1.63 -0.02 -8.57
N LEU A 145 1.40 0.29 -7.28
CA LEU A 145 0.60 1.45 -6.86
C LEU A 145 1.12 2.78 -7.44
N PRO A 146 2.42 3.11 -7.39
CA PRO A 146 2.94 4.35 -7.99
C PRO A 146 2.60 4.47 -9.49
N TRP A 147 2.66 3.36 -10.22
CA TRP A 147 2.36 3.32 -11.66
C TRP A 147 0.88 3.51 -11.96
N LEU A 148 0.00 2.95 -11.13
CA LEU A 148 -1.45 3.15 -11.23
C LEU A 148 -1.86 4.62 -11.01
N LEU A 149 -0.98 5.43 -10.44
CA LEU A 149 -1.20 6.87 -10.26
C LEU A 149 -0.51 7.66 -11.38
N ALA A 150 0.74 7.33 -11.70
CA ALA A 150 1.55 8.03 -12.69
C ALA A 150 1.04 7.84 -14.13
N LEU A 151 0.65 6.62 -14.55
CA LEU A 151 0.21 6.36 -15.93
C LEU A 151 -1.07 7.12 -16.29
N PRO A 152 -2.16 7.09 -15.49
CA PRO A 152 -3.30 7.97 -15.72
C PRO A 152 -2.90 9.45 -15.69
N GLY A 153 -1.97 9.84 -14.81
CA GLY A 153 -1.41 11.18 -14.77
C GLY A 153 -0.81 11.62 -16.11
N VAL A 154 0.03 10.78 -16.73
CA VAL A 154 0.61 11.03 -18.07
C VAL A 154 -0.49 11.17 -19.13
N VAL A 155 -1.52 10.31 -19.10
CA VAL A 155 -2.67 10.41 -20.02
C VAL A 155 -3.42 11.72 -19.82
N LEU A 156 -3.61 12.18 -18.58
CA LEU A 156 -4.25 13.45 -18.27
C LEU A 156 -3.40 14.66 -18.72
N VAL A 157 -2.08 14.60 -18.59
CA VAL A 157 -1.16 15.62 -19.14
C VAL A 157 -1.30 15.68 -20.66
N ALA A 158 -1.23 14.54 -21.34
CA ALA A 158 -1.38 14.47 -22.79
C ALA A 158 -2.75 15.01 -23.24
N ALA A 159 -3.83 14.58 -22.58
CA ALA A 159 -5.18 15.07 -22.85
C ALA A 159 -5.32 16.58 -22.60
N GLY A 160 -4.67 17.12 -21.56
CA GLY A 160 -4.61 18.54 -21.27
C GLY A 160 -3.87 19.32 -22.36
N VAL A 161 -2.64 18.93 -22.70
CA VAL A 161 -1.79 19.63 -23.68
C VAL A 161 -2.38 19.54 -25.09
N PHE A 162 -2.66 18.34 -25.58
CA PHE A 162 -3.16 18.15 -26.94
C PHE A 162 -4.62 18.59 -27.10
N GLY A 163 -5.44 18.42 -26.05
CA GLY A 163 -6.80 18.94 -26.02
C GLY A 163 -6.85 20.45 -26.04
N TYR A 164 -5.95 21.12 -25.31
CA TYR A 164 -5.78 22.58 -25.35
C TYR A 164 -5.42 23.05 -26.77
N ARG A 165 -4.38 22.47 -27.39
CA ARG A 165 -3.94 22.85 -28.75
C ARG A 165 -5.01 22.62 -29.82
N ARG A 166 -5.75 21.50 -29.76
CA ARG A 166 -6.88 21.26 -30.69
C ARG A 166 -8.05 22.21 -30.46
N ALA A 167 -8.31 22.59 -29.21
CA ALA A 167 -9.34 23.57 -28.91
C ALA A 167 -8.99 24.96 -29.47
N GLU A 168 -7.70 25.31 -29.52
CA GLU A 168 -7.20 26.50 -30.22
C GLU A 168 -7.43 26.42 -31.73
N ALA A 169 -7.15 25.26 -32.34
CA ALA A 169 -7.34 25.03 -33.77
C ALA A 169 -8.82 24.93 -34.22
N GLY A 170 -9.78 25.05 -33.30
CA GLY A 170 -11.21 25.00 -33.66
C GLY A 170 -11.78 23.58 -33.83
N GLU A 171 -10.97 22.54 -33.63
CA GLU A 171 -11.36 21.13 -33.82
C GLU A 171 -12.14 20.55 -32.62
N ARG A 172 -12.89 19.46 -32.87
CA ARG A 172 -13.56 18.69 -31.80
C ARG A 172 -12.54 17.83 -31.06
N ALA A 173 -12.21 18.20 -29.83
CA ALA A 173 -11.31 17.43 -28.95
C ALA A 173 -11.99 16.22 -28.27
N LEU A 174 -12.89 15.52 -28.98
CA LEU A 174 -13.71 14.46 -28.41
C LEU A 174 -12.86 13.25 -27.97
N VAL A 175 -11.85 12.88 -28.77
CA VAL A 175 -10.90 11.80 -28.48
C VAL A 175 -10.15 12.05 -27.16
N TRP A 176 -9.60 13.25 -26.96
CA TRP A 176 -8.84 13.59 -25.75
C TRP A 176 -9.70 13.63 -24.49
N ARG A 177 -10.99 13.99 -24.63
CA ARG A 177 -11.94 13.92 -23.52
C ARG A 177 -12.30 12.49 -23.15
N SER A 178 -12.51 11.63 -24.14
CA SER A 178 -12.74 10.20 -23.90
C SER A 178 -11.54 9.55 -23.23
N LEU A 179 -10.31 9.87 -23.67
CA LEU A 179 -9.08 9.40 -23.02
C LEU A 179 -8.97 9.87 -21.57
N ALA A 180 -9.25 11.15 -21.31
CA ALA A 180 -9.28 11.67 -19.94
C ALA A 180 -10.34 11.00 -19.07
N GLY A 181 -11.53 10.74 -19.63
CA GLY A 181 -12.60 10.02 -18.96
C GLY A 181 -12.22 8.58 -18.62
N LEU A 182 -11.56 7.86 -19.54
CA LEU A 182 -11.06 6.50 -19.28
C LEU A 182 -9.98 6.47 -18.20
N ALA A 183 -9.03 7.42 -18.24
CA ALA A 183 -8.01 7.55 -17.20
C ALA A 183 -8.65 7.84 -15.82
N ALA A 184 -9.65 8.71 -15.78
CA ALA A 184 -10.41 9.03 -14.58
C ALA A 184 -11.16 7.81 -14.02
N LEU A 185 -11.81 7.03 -14.89
CA LEU A 185 -12.48 5.79 -14.49
C LEU A 185 -11.48 4.75 -13.97
N GLY A 186 -10.30 4.64 -14.58
CA GLY A 186 -9.22 3.78 -14.07
C GLY A 186 -8.80 4.17 -12.65
N LEU A 187 -8.57 5.47 -12.40
CA LEU A 187 -8.24 5.97 -11.06
C LEU A 187 -9.33 5.68 -10.02
N ILE A 188 -10.62 5.71 -10.41
CA ILE A 188 -11.72 5.37 -9.50
C ILE A 188 -11.82 3.86 -9.27
N ALA A 189 -11.56 3.06 -10.30
CA ALA A 189 -11.64 1.60 -10.24
C ALA A 189 -10.56 1.00 -9.32
N VAL A 190 -9.35 1.54 -9.34
CA VAL A 190 -8.21 1.05 -8.54
C VAL A 190 -8.52 0.92 -7.04
N PRO A 191 -9.00 1.94 -6.31
CA PRO A 191 -9.27 1.81 -4.89
C PRO A 191 -10.49 0.93 -4.56
N VAL A 192 -11.45 0.80 -5.49
CA VAL A 192 -12.67 0.01 -5.31
C VAL A 192 -12.41 -1.48 -5.53
N PHE A 193 -11.72 -1.83 -6.62
CA PHE A 193 -11.47 -3.22 -7.00
C PHE A 193 -10.11 -3.74 -6.53
N GLY A 194 -9.15 -2.85 -6.29
CA GLY A 194 -7.80 -3.20 -5.82
C GLY A 194 -7.67 -3.33 -4.30
N GLY A 195 -8.75 -3.21 -3.54
CA GLY A 195 -8.76 -3.44 -2.09
C GLY A 195 -8.07 -2.35 -1.24
N LEU A 196 -7.86 -1.15 -1.78
CA LEU A 196 -7.06 -0.11 -1.11
C LEU A 196 -7.73 0.47 0.14
N PHE A 197 -9.06 0.44 0.24
CA PHE A 197 -9.76 0.87 1.45
C PHE A 197 -9.60 -0.12 2.62
N PRO A 198 -9.84 -1.44 2.46
CA PRO A 198 -9.44 -2.42 3.45
C PRO A 198 -7.96 -2.32 3.86
N ALA A 199 -7.07 -2.20 2.87
CA ALA A 199 -5.63 -2.04 3.08
C ALA A 199 -5.30 -0.84 3.96
N ALA A 200 -5.93 0.31 3.67
CA ALA A 200 -5.74 1.54 4.43
C ALA A 200 -6.08 1.40 5.92
N THR A 201 -7.11 0.62 6.24
CA THR A 201 -7.51 0.36 7.63
C THR A 201 -6.59 -0.65 8.34
N ALA A 202 -5.95 -1.54 7.60
CA ALA A 202 -5.06 -2.58 8.12
C ALA A 202 -3.60 -2.12 8.28
N GLY A 203 -3.13 -1.23 7.42
CA GLY A 203 -1.72 -0.82 7.37
C GLY A 203 -1.25 -0.03 8.59
N GLN A 204 -2.10 0.82 9.18
CA GLN A 204 -1.70 1.66 10.31
C GLN A 204 -1.49 0.86 11.60
N PRO A 205 -2.43 0.00 12.05
CA PRO A 205 -2.19 -0.88 13.20
C PRO A 205 -0.96 -1.77 13.02
N LEU A 206 -0.78 -2.35 11.83
CA LEU A 206 0.39 -3.18 11.53
C LEU A 206 1.71 -2.42 11.72
N ILE A 207 1.79 -1.19 11.22
CA ILE A 207 2.97 -0.34 11.41
C ILE A 207 3.16 0.00 12.88
N ASP A 208 2.10 0.36 13.60
CA ASP A 208 2.22 0.83 14.97
C ASP A 208 2.65 -0.30 15.92
N ASP A 209 2.13 -1.52 15.72
CA ASP A 209 2.42 -2.68 16.55
C ASP A 209 3.75 -3.36 16.19
N LEU A 210 4.14 -3.38 14.91
CA LEU A 210 5.41 -3.98 14.47
C LEU A 210 6.60 -3.01 14.57
N ARG A 211 6.37 -1.70 14.67
CA ARG A 211 7.45 -0.71 14.81
C ARG A 211 8.41 -0.97 15.98
N PRO A 212 7.98 -1.32 17.20
CA PRO A 212 8.91 -1.65 18.28
C PRO A 212 9.70 -2.94 17.99
N ILE A 213 9.14 -3.87 17.20
CA ILE A 213 9.71 -5.19 16.93
C ILE A 213 10.73 -5.14 15.77
N LEU A 214 10.39 -4.43 14.69
CA LEU A 214 11.19 -4.36 13.47
C LEU A 214 12.27 -3.27 13.56
N THR A 215 13.12 -3.36 14.58
CA THR A 215 14.25 -2.45 14.79
C THR A 215 15.58 -3.19 14.79
N HIS A 216 16.66 -2.47 14.48
CA HIS A 216 18.01 -3.03 14.55
C HIS A 216 18.40 -3.45 15.97
N ASP A 217 17.93 -2.72 16.98
CA ASP A 217 18.23 -3.00 18.38
C ASP A 217 17.52 -4.27 18.84
N GLU A 218 16.23 -4.42 18.53
CA GLU A 218 15.46 -5.62 18.85
C GLU A 218 16.03 -6.87 18.15
N VAL A 219 16.37 -6.77 16.86
CA VAL A 219 17.00 -7.87 16.12
C VAL A 219 18.32 -8.28 16.75
N ARG A 220 19.12 -7.32 17.22
CA ARG A 220 20.39 -7.58 17.90
C ARG A 220 20.16 -8.24 19.26
N GLU A 221 19.12 -7.84 19.98
CA GLU A 221 18.73 -8.45 21.24
C GLU A 221 18.28 -9.91 21.06
N LEU A 222 17.43 -10.19 20.05
CA LEU A 222 17.04 -11.54 19.67
C LEU A 222 18.23 -12.43 19.29
N GLN A 223 19.22 -11.88 18.58
CA GLN A 223 20.48 -12.58 18.30
C GLN A 223 21.25 -12.89 19.59
N GLY A 224 21.26 -11.98 20.56
CA GLY A 224 21.86 -12.20 21.89
C GLY A 224 21.17 -13.31 22.69
N TYR A 225 19.84 -13.40 22.59
CA TYR A 225 19.07 -14.51 23.18
C TYR A 225 19.48 -15.84 22.57
N PHE A 226 19.61 -15.90 21.25
CA PHE A 226 20.06 -17.11 20.58
C PHE A 226 21.44 -17.57 21.05
N VAL A 227 22.40 -16.64 21.23
CA VAL A 227 23.74 -16.97 21.77
C VAL A 227 23.64 -17.57 23.18
N THR A 228 22.78 -17.02 24.04
CA THR A 228 22.56 -17.52 25.40
C THR A 228 21.99 -18.93 25.38
N LEU A 229 20.98 -19.18 24.54
CA LEU A 229 20.35 -20.49 24.38
C LEU A 229 21.32 -21.54 23.83
N VAL A 230 22.12 -21.19 22.81
CA VAL A 230 23.12 -22.09 22.22
C VAL A 230 24.21 -22.45 23.22
N ALA A 231 24.69 -21.48 24.00
CA ALA A 231 25.70 -21.71 25.02
C ALA A 231 25.19 -22.69 26.10
N ALA A 232 23.94 -22.55 26.51
CA ALA A 232 23.30 -23.40 27.49
C ALA A 232 23.03 -24.82 26.95
N ASP A 233 22.50 -24.96 25.74
CA ASP A 233 22.31 -26.27 25.08
C ASP A 233 23.62 -27.04 24.96
N GLY A 234 24.69 -26.35 24.53
CA GLY A 234 26.02 -26.96 24.45
C GLY A 234 26.53 -27.49 25.79
N GLU A 235 26.22 -26.82 26.90
CA GLU A 235 26.59 -27.27 28.25
C GLU A 235 25.67 -28.37 28.79
N LEU A 236 24.36 -28.26 28.52
CA LEU A 236 23.36 -29.26 28.85
C LEU A 236 23.75 -30.62 28.24
N ASN A 237 24.11 -30.61 26.96
CA ASN A 237 24.45 -31.81 26.21
C ASN A 237 25.86 -32.33 26.55
N SER A 238 26.88 -31.47 26.58
CA SER A 238 28.28 -31.93 26.71
C SER A 238 28.66 -32.44 28.11
N ARG A 239 28.10 -31.86 29.17
CA ARG A 239 28.54 -32.17 30.55
C ARG A 239 27.43 -32.35 31.56
N TYR A 240 26.40 -31.51 31.53
CA TYR A 240 25.35 -31.51 32.55
C TYR A 240 24.57 -32.83 32.59
N THR A 241 24.02 -33.23 31.44
CA THR A 241 23.14 -34.41 31.35
C THR A 241 23.89 -35.70 31.71
N GLY A 242 25.13 -35.84 31.25
CA GLY A 242 25.98 -36.98 31.59
C GLY A 242 26.26 -37.06 33.09
N ALA A 243 26.65 -35.94 33.71
CA ALA A 243 26.95 -35.90 35.13
C ALA A 243 25.73 -36.20 36.01
N VAL A 244 24.56 -35.62 35.70
CA VAL A 244 23.31 -35.91 36.43
C VAL A 244 22.97 -37.39 36.33
N ARG A 245 23.06 -37.99 35.13
CA ARG A 245 22.76 -39.42 34.93
C ARG A 245 23.74 -40.35 35.67
N THR A 246 25.01 -39.96 35.79
CA THR A 246 26.01 -40.72 36.56
C THR A 246 25.75 -40.66 38.07
N ALA A 247 25.40 -39.48 38.61
CA ALA A 247 25.15 -39.30 40.04
C ALA A 247 23.75 -39.81 40.46
N HIS A 248 22.75 -39.64 39.59
CA HIS A 248 21.35 -39.92 39.83
C HIS A 248 20.71 -40.58 38.60
N PRO A 249 20.87 -41.91 38.43
CA PRO A 249 20.34 -42.63 37.26
C PRO A 249 18.82 -42.50 37.07
N ASP A 250 18.08 -42.34 38.17
CA ASP A 250 16.61 -42.22 38.18
C ASP A 250 16.11 -40.76 38.06
N ALA A 251 17.00 -39.80 37.82
CA ALA A 251 16.64 -38.41 37.64
C ALA A 251 15.79 -38.22 36.37
N ASP A 252 14.69 -37.49 36.50
CA ASP A 252 13.90 -37.07 35.34
C ASP A 252 14.70 -36.06 34.52
N LEU A 253 14.93 -36.36 33.24
CA LEU A 253 15.66 -35.54 32.28
C LEU A 253 14.80 -35.21 31.04
N THR A 254 13.49 -35.45 31.10
CA THR A 254 12.59 -35.44 29.94
C THR A 254 12.57 -34.09 29.21
N GLY A 255 12.58 -32.99 29.95
CA GLY A 255 12.62 -31.64 29.37
C GLY A 255 13.92 -31.36 28.62
N ILE A 256 15.06 -31.73 29.21
CA ILE A 256 16.39 -31.54 28.61
C ILE A 256 16.56 -32.45 27.38
N THR A 257 16.12 -33.71 27.43
CA THR A 257 16.20 -34.63 26.28
C THR A 257 15.28 -34.22 25.14
N THR A 258 14.10 -33.66 25.45
CA THR A 258 13.20 -33.11 24.42
C THR A 258 13.80 -31.89 23.75
N LEU A 259 14.45 -31.02 24.52
CA LEU A 259 15.20 -29.88 23.97
C LEU A 259 16.31 -30.36 23.03
N GLU A 260 17.14 -31.32 23.45
CA GLU A 260 18.23 -31.88 22.64
C GLU A 260 17.71 -32.43 21.29
N ALA A 261 16.63 -33.20 21.33
CA ALA A 261 16.03 -33.78 20.12
C ALA A 261 15.47 -32.73 19.15
N ARG A 262 15.03 -31.58 19.68
CA ARG A 262 14.38 -30.51 18.91
C ARG A 262 15.26 -29.32 18.61
N TRP A 263 16.47 -29.31 19.15
CA TRP A 263 17.37 -28.19 19.08
C TRP A 263 17.65 -27.75 17.64
N GLN A 264 17.99 -28.69 16.75
CA GLN A 264 18.34 -28.36 15.37
C GLN A 264 17.15 -27.79 14.56
N PRO A 265 15.94 -28.40 14.56
CA PRO A 265 14.78 -27.80 13.90
C PRO A 265 14.39 -26.42 14.48
N MET A 266 14.42 -26.28 15.80
CA MET A 266 14.07 -25.03 16.49
C MET A 266 15.04 -23.90 16.12
N THR A 267 16.34 -24.17 16.20
CA THR A 267 17.37 -23.17 15.88
C THR A 267 17.37 -22.76 14.42
N SER A 268 17.11 -23.70 13.51
CA SER A 268 16.96 -23.39 12.08
C SER A 268 15.78 -22.45 11.84
N ARG A 269 14.64 -22.68 12.50
CA ARG A 269 13.45 -21.84 12.37
C ARG A 269 13.68 -20.43 12.95
N PHE A 270 14.28 -20.32 14.13
CA PHE A 270 14.62 -19.02 14.72
C PHE A 270 15.63 -18.25 13.88
N ALA A 271 16.67 -18.92 13.36
CA ALA A 271 17.65 -18.29 12.48
C ALA A 271 17.00 -17.75 11.19
N ALA A 272 16.06 -18.49 10.61
CA ALA A 272 15.32 -18.04 9.44
C ALA A 272 14.46 -16.80 9.75
N LEU A 273 13.74 -16.79 10.87
CA LEU A 273 12.96 -15.63 11.31
C LEU A 273 13.84 -14.40 11.56
N ILE A 274 14.92 -14.56 12.33
CA ILE A 274 15.85 -13.47 12.64
C ILE A 274 16.49 -12.94 11.36
N GLY A 275 16.84 -13.80 10.42
CA GLY A 275 17.32 -13.40 9.09
C GLY A 275 16.30 -12.55 8.35
N ALA A 276 15.04 -12.99 8.31
CA ALA A 276 13.95 -12.25 7.68
C ALA A 276 13.70 -10.89 8.36
N LEU A 277 13.73 -10.83 9.69
CA LEU A 277 13.62 -9.57 10.44
C LEU A 277 14.78 -8.62 10.08
N ASN A 278 16.03 -9.10 10.16
CA ASN A 278 17.23 -8.32 9.89
C ASN A 278 17.25 -7.73 8.47
N ASP A 279 16.93 -8.55 7.46
CA ASP A 279 16.97 -8.14 6.06
C ASP A 279 15.86 -7.13 5.73
N ASN A 280 14.79 -7.10 6.53
CA ASN A 280 13.62 -6.25 6.30
C ASN A 280 13.50 -5.03 7.22
N VAL A 281 14.38 -4.81 8.21
CA VAL A 281 14.36 -3.58 9.03
C VAL A 281 14.37 -2.33 8.12
N ARG A 282 15.26 -2.29 7.13
CA ARG A 282 15.35 -1.17 6.18
C ARG A 282 14.16 -1.06 5.24
N ASN A 283 13.47 -2.16 4.97
CA ASN A 283 12.26 -2.17 4.16
C ASN A 283 11.08 -1.63 4.96
N PHE A 284 10.97 -2.03 6.23
CA PHE A 284 10.00 -1.51 7.17
C PHE A 284 10.17 0.01 7.38
N ASP A 285 11.40 0.48 7.57
CA ASP A 285 11.70 1.91 7.66
C ASP A 285 11.24 2.69 6.42
N ALA A 286 11.36 2.09 5.23
CA ALA A 286 10.91 2.69 4.00
C ALA A 286 9.37 2.80 3.94
N VAL A 287 8.66 1.80 4.45
CA VAL A 287 7.20 1.79 4.59
C VAL A 287 6.74 2.84 5.60
N VAL A 288 7.41 2.93 6.75
CA VAL A 288 7.16 3.96 7.77
C VAL A 288 7.39 5.36 7.19
N ALA A 289 8.52 5.58 6.51
CA ALA A 289 8.84 6.86 5.89
C ALA A 289 7.83 7.25 4.80
N LEU A 290 7.27 6.28 4.09
CA LEU A 290 6.17 6.52 3.15
C LEU A 290 4.91 6.97 3.88
N ASN A 291 4.51 6.27 4.93
CA ASN A 291 3.35 6.64 5.74
C ASN A 291 3.49 8.06 6.30
N ASP A 292 4.67 8.37 6.82
CA ASP A 292 4.98 9.63 7.49
C ASP A 292 5.11 10.81 6.52
N SER A 293 5.30 10.57 5.22
CA SER A 293 5.43 11.62 4.19
C SER A 293 4.22 12.55 4.08
N THR A 294 3.04 12.09 4.48
CA THR A 294 1.80 12.88 4.45
C THR A 294 1.39 13.42 5.81
N ARG A 295 2.14 13.13 6.89
CA ARG A 295 1.87 13.67 8.23
C ARG A 295 1.74 15.20 8.28
N PRO A 296 2.53 15.99 7.53
CA PRO A 296 2.35 17.45 7.50
C PRO A 296 0.95 17.90 7.04
N LEU A 297 0.21 17.03 6.34
CA LEU A 297 -1.15 17.26 5.87
C LEU A 297 -2.22 16.78 6.88
N GLY A 298 -1.80 16.24 8.04
CA GLY A 298 -2.70 15.79 9.11
C GLY A 298 -3.14 14.32 9.01
N PHE A 299 -2.61 13.53 8.08
CA PHE A 299 -2.94 12.11 7.94
C PHE A 299 -1.72 11.27 7.53
N GLY A 300 -1.76 9.95 7.74
CA GLY A 300 -0.74 9.01 7.25
C GLY A 300 -1.07 8.50 5.84
N ALA A 301 -0.05 8.18 5.05
CA ALA A 301 -0.24 7.88 3.62
C ALA A 301 -1.10 6.62 3.42
N PHE A 302 -1.01 5.64 4.33
CA PHE A 302 -1.87 4.46 4.29
C PHE A 302 -3.34 4.80 4.53
N ARG A 303 -3.64 5.68 5.49
CA ARG A 303 -5.01 6.15 5.74
C ARG A 303 -5.59 6.92 4.55
N GLY A 304 -4.75 7.65 3.83
CA GLY A 304 -5.13 8.42 2.63
C GLY A 304 -5.09 7.63 1.32
N LEU A 305 -4.63 6.37 1.33
CA LEU A 305 -4.21 5.65 0.13
C LEU A 305 -5.34 5.53 -0.88
N GLY A 306 -6.52 5.04 -0.47
CA GLY A 306 -7.69 4.95 -1.35
C GLY A 306 -8.17 6.30 -1.89
N TYR A 307 -8.15 7.34 -1.04
CA TYR A 307 -8.56 8.69 -1.41
C TYR A 307 -7.59 9.37 -2.39
N GLY A 308 -6.31 9.02 -2.33
CA GLY A 308 -5.28 9.49 -3.25
C GLY A 308 -5.54 9.14 -4.72
N TYR A 309 -6.32 8.09 -5.00
CA TYR A 309 -6.77 7.73 -6.35
C TYR A 309 -8.18 8.24 -6.63
N LEU A 310 -9.09 8.09 -5.66
CA LEU A 310 -10.51 8.39 -5.85
C LEU A 310 -10.76 9.88 -6.14
N VAL A 311 -10.20 10.79 -5.32
CA VAL A 311 -10.42 12.24 -5.44
C VAL A 311 -9.97 12.77 -6.81
N PRO A 312 -8.72 12.54 -7.27
CA PRO A 312 -8.31 13.01 -8.59
C PRO A 312 -9.09 12.34 -9.72
N GLY A 313 -9.46 11.06 -9.58
CA GLY A 313 -10.32 10.37 -10.56
C GLY A 313 -11.68 11.04 -10.72
N VAL A 314 -12.38 11.31 -9.61
CA VAL A 314 -13.67 12.01 -9.63
C VAL A 314 -13.54 13.42 -10.22
N LEU A 315 -12.52 14.18 -9.80
CA LEU A 315 -12.26 15.53 -10.34
C LEU A 315 -12.02 15.50 -11.85
N ALA A 316 -11.16 14.60 -12.33
CA ALA A 316 -10.88 14.43 -13.76
C ALA A 316 -12.16 14.09 -14.54
N LEU A 317 -12.99 13.18 -14.01
CA LEU A 317 -14.24 12.76 -14.65
C LEU A 317 -15.24 13.93 -14.75
N VAL A 318 -15.42 14.68 -13.67
CA VAL A 318 -16.31 15.87 -13.64
C VAL A 318 -15.84 16.93 -14.64
N VAL A 319 -14.54 17.21 -14.69
CA VAL A 319 -13.95 18.19 -15.63
C VAL A 319 -14.12 17.73 -17.08
N ALA A 320 -13.90 16.45 -17.36
CA ALA A 320 -14.11 15.87 -18.69
C ALA A 320 -15.59 15.96 -19.12
N ALA A 321 -16.52 15.63 -18.23
CA ALA A 321 -17.97 15.66 -18.48
C ALA A 321 -18.52 17.09 -18.65
N ALA A 322 -18.04 18.05 -17.86
CA ALA A 322 -18.42 19.46 -17.98
C ALA A 322 -18.07 20.03 -19.37
N GLY A 323 -17.00 19.54 -19.98
CA GLY A 323 -16.65 19.87 -21.36
C GLY A 323 -17.68 19.39 -22.39
N VAL A 324 -18.29 18.22 -22.18
CA VAL A 324 -19.24 17.58 -23.12
C VAL A 324 -20.60 18.28 -23.09
N ARG A 325 -21.16 18.55 -21.90
CA ARG A 325 -22.47 19.22 -21.77
C ARG A 325 -22.51 20.61 -22.44
N GLN A 326 -21.36 21.30 -22.51
CA GLN A 326 -21.26 22.61 -23.16
C GLN A 326 -21.26 22.55 -24.70
N GLN A 327 -21.07 21.38 -25.32
CA GLN A 327 -21.18 21.21 -26.78
C GLN A 327 -22.61 20.90 -27.24
N ALA A 328 -23.39 20.16 -26.43
CA ALA A 328 -24.75 19.76 -26.77
C ALA A 328 -25.75 20.95 -26.82
N GLY A 329 -25.46 22.06 -26.14
CA GLY A 329 -26.27 23.29 -26.19
C GLY A 329 -26.18 24.09 -27.50
N ARG A 330 -25.41 23.62 -28.50
CA ARG A 330 -25.39 24.16 -29.88
C ARG A 330 -26.19 23.25 -30.81
N GLY A 331 -27.52 23.21 -30.64
CA GLY A 331 -28.41 22.65 -31.66
C GLY A 331 -28.51 23.60 -32.87
N PRO A 332 -28.78 23.08 -34.08
CA PRO A 332 -29.02 23.93 -35.26
C PRO A 332 -30.24 24.82 -34.99
N VAL A 333 -30.07 26.13 -35.16
CA VAL A 333 -31.18 27.08 -35.16
C VAL A 333 -32.07 26.71 -36.34
N ALA A 334 -33.24 26.13 -36.06
CA ALA A 334 -34.26 25.95 -37.07
C ALA A 334 -34.65 27.34 -37.60
N VAL A 335 -34.40 27.58 -38.89
CA VAL A 335 -34.86 28.78 -39.59
C VAL A 335 -36.39 28.74 -39.60
N PRO A 336 -37.10 29.67 -38.94
CA PRO A 336 -38.54 29.75 -39.05
C PRO A 336 -38.91 30.49 -40.32
N GLY A 337 -39.65 29.81 -41.21
CA GLY A 337 -40.57 30.50 -42.12
C GLY A 337 -40.23 30.42 -43.61
N THR A 338 -40.82 29.43 -44.29
CA THR A 338 -41.51 29.64 -45.57
C THR A 338 -42.78 28.78 -45.57
N SER A 339 -43.85 29.32 -45.00
CA SER A 339 -45.20 28.78 -45.12
C SER A 339 -45.95 29.56 -46.21
N ASN A 340 -46.58 28.78 -47.11
CA ASN A 340 -47.78 29.09 -47.90
C ASN A 340 -47.70 30.11 -49.05
N ALA A 341 -47.56 29.57 -50.27
CA ALA A 341 -48.24 30.09 -51.46
C ALA A 341 -48.37 29.00 -52.55
N ALA A 342 -49.43 28.18 -52.47
CA ALA A 342 -50.00 27.44 -53.60
C ALA A 342 -51.46 27.13 -53.22
N ALA A 343 -52.37 28.05 -53.50
CA ALA A 343 -53.15 28.10 -54.74
C ALA A 343 -54.29 27.07 -54.71
N ALA A 344 -55.44 27.56 -54.23
CA ALA A 344 -56.74 27.04 -54.57
C ALA A 344 -57.04 27.42 -56.03
N GLU A 345 -57.19 26.44 -56.91
CA GLU A 345 -57.99 26.54 -58.13
C GLU A 345 -58.16 25.14 -58.73
N ALA A 346 -59.34 24.55 -58.53
CA ALA A 346 -59.90 23.56 -59.43
C ALA A 346 -61.43 23.55 -59.22
N LYS A 347 -62.11 24.08 -60.23
CA LYS A 347 -63.53 23.92 -60.50
C LYS A 347 -63.68 22.85 -61.57
#